data_AF-A0A496VMQ0-F1
#
_entry.id   AF-A0A496VMQ0-F1
#
_cell.length_a   1.000
_cell.length_b   1.000
_cell.length_c   1.000
_cell.angle_alpha   90.00
_cell.angle_beta   90.00
_cell.angle_gamma   90.00
#
_symmetry.space_group_name_H-M   'P 1'
#
loop_
_entity.id
_entity.type
_entity.pdbx_description
1 polymer ?
#
loop_
_entity_poly.entity_id
_entity_poly.type
_entity_poly.pdbx_seq_one_letter_code
_entity_poly.pdbx_strand_id
1 'polypeptide(L)'
;MIHFKSVYPRHPLYSCCTVLLLFLAPSLYAAESAYLYTLLNAASAQRLAGQREWHILLHYQAVENGYVSEVDDPRFFNAPFGKTNPQAELAATLKAFFASPKTTNDVQNQHPQCAFIARYHWLNQHLRFDPQRLAPQACPRFDDWLAELQPAGLSLIFPAAYLNNPSSMFGHTLLRIDQANQTEKTRILAYALNYAAATDETNGLVFAVKGITGGYPGLFSIMPYY
;
A
#
# COMPACT_ATOMS: atom_id res chain seq x y z
N MET A 1 64.48 -44.38 -10.34
CA MET A 1 65.31 -45.09 -9.34
C MET A 1 65.22 -44.26 -8.05
N ILE A 2 64.12 -44.38 -7.30
CA ILE A 2 63.98 -45.13 -6.03
C ILE A 2 65.06 -44.75 -5.00
N HIS A 3 64.62 -43.97 -4.00
CA HIS A 3 64.83 -44.03 -2.53
C HIS A 3 66.14 -44.58 -1.94
N PHE A 4 66.66 -44.18 -0.77
CA PHE A 4 66.07 -43.75 0.52
C PHE A 4 67.24 -43.20 1.38
N LYS A 5 67.02 -42.22 2.27
CA LYS A 5 67.30 -42.33 3.73
C LYS A 5 67.03 -41.03 4.48
N SER A 6 66.31 -41.19 5.59
CA SER A 6 65.94 -40.24 6.63
C SER A 6 67.09 -40.01 7.62
N VAL A 7 67.26 -38.78 8.12
CA VAL A 7 67.75 -38.48 9.48
C VAL A 7 67.21 -37.09 9.92
N TYR A 8 66.52 -37.02 11.07
CA TYR A 8 66.15 -35.82 11.86
C TYR A 8 67.40 -35.21 12.54
N PRO A 9 67.49 -33.91 12.99
CA PRO A 9 66.63 -33.45 14.10
C PRO A 9 66.47 -31.90 14.36
N ARG A 10 65.68 -31.60 15.42
CA ARG A 10 65.64 -30.43 16.33
C ARG A 10 64.91 -29.13 15.91
N HIS A 11 63.90 -28.79 16.74
CA HIS A 11 63.07 -27.58 16.79
C HIS A 11 63.84 -26.30 17.20
N PRO A 12 63.27 -25.08 17.04
CA PRO A 12 62.34 -24.55 18.05
C PRO A 12 61.11 -23.81 17.50
N LEU A 13 60.18 -23.57 18.43
CA LEU A 13 58.88 -22.93 18.33
C LEU A 13 58.89 -21.47 17.84
N TYR A 14 57.96 -21.11 16.96
CA TYR A 14 57.26 -19.82 16.90
C TYR A 14 55.80 -20.13 16.50
N SER A 15 54.87 -20.15 17.46
CA SER A 15 54.07 -19.00 17.92
C SER A 15 53.24 -18.41 16.76
N CYS A 16 52.00 -18.87 16.59
CA CYS A 16 50.78 -18.38 17.27
C CYS A 16 50.20 -17.13 16.60
N CYS A 17 48.89 -17.19 16.33
CA CYS A 17 48.02 -16.07 15.95
C CYS A 17 48.24 -15.43 14.57
N THR A 18 47.84 -16.11 13.50
CA THR A 18 47.14 -15.41 12.42
C THR A 18 45.80 -14.95 12.97
N VAL A 19 45.76 -13.67 13.33
CA VAL A 19 44.62 -12.97 13.92
C VAL A 19 43.42 -13.05 12.97
N LEU A 20 42.40 -13.80 13.41
CA LEU A 20 41.06 -13.84 12.85
C LEU A 20 40.31 -12.53 13.21
N LEU A 21 40.64 -11.42 12.54
CA LEU A 21 39.93 -10.14 12.65
C LEU A 21 38.86 -10.03 11.53
N LEU A 22 37.83 -10.87 11.60
CA LEU A 22 36.69 -10.84 10.67
C LEU A 22 35.32 -10.79 11.35
N PHE A 23 35.28 -10.36 12.61
CA PHE A 23 34.02 -10.16 13.33
C PHE A 23 34.02 -8.80 13.98
N LEU A 24 33.30 -7.85 13.38
CA LEU A 24 32.57 -6.73 14.01
C LEU A 24 32.08 -5.75 12.94
N ALA A 25 31.33 -6.25 11.95
CA ALA A 25 30.29 -5.42 11.33
C ALA A 25 28.97 -5.88 11.96
N PRO A 26 28.42 -5.18 12.96
CA PRO A 26 27.03 -5.36 13.30
C PRO A 26 26.24 -5.05 12.02
N SER A 27 25.65 -6.10 11.46
CA SER A 27 24.95 -6.07 10.19
C SER A 27 23.77 -5.11 10.31
N LEU A 28 23.66 -4.12 9.41
CA LEU A 28 22.51 -3.22 9.30
C LEU A 28 21.16 -3.97 9.38
N TYR A 29 21.14 -5.20 8.87
CA TYR A 29 20.02 -6.12 8.91
C TYR A 29 19.49 -6.46 10.33
N ALA A 30 20.38 -6.54 11.32
CA ALA A 30 20.01 -6.77 12.72
C ALA A 30 19.36 -5.52 13.35
N ALA A 31 19.75 -4.32 12.92
CA ALA A 31 19.20 -3.07 13.41
C ALA A 31 17.83 -2.75 12.81
N GLU A 32 17.63 -3.02 11.51
CA GLU A 32 16.32 -2.91 10.83
C GLU A 32 15.28 -3.86 11.44
N SER A 33 15.66 -5.13 11.66
CA SER A 33 14.76 -6.12 12.27
C SER A 33 14.36 -5.76 13.70
N ALA A 34 15.27 -5.17 14.49
CA ALA A 34 14.96 -4.66 15.83
C ALA A 34 14.01 -3.44 15.79
N TYR A 35 14.13 -2.57 14.78
CA TYR A 35 13.24 -1.41 14.67
C TYR A 35 11.82 -1.82 14.31
N LEU A 36 11.68 -2.68 13.30
CA LEU A 36 10.39 -3.23 12.89
C LEU A 36 9.67 -3.88 14.09
N TYR A 37 10.39 -4.67 14.89
CA TYR A 37 9.83 -5.28 16.09
C TYR A 37 9.31 -4.24 17.11
N THR A 38 10.06 -3.15 17.29
CA THR A 38 9.64 -2.02 18.15
C THR A 38 8.33 -1.40 17.64
N LEU A 39 8.22 -1.16 16.34
CA LEU A 39 7.01 -0.61 15.71
C LEU A 39 5.82 -1.55 15.83
N LEU A 40 6.02 -2.86 15.62
CA LEU A 40 4.97 -3.87 15.77
C LEU A 40 4.43 -3.94 17.20
N ASN A 41 5.32 -3.90 18.19
CA ASN A 41 4.92 -3.89 19.60
C ASN A 41 4.16 -2.61 19.96
N ALA A 42 4.63 -1.45 19.51
CA ALA A 42 3.93 -0.18 19.70
C ALA A 42 2.53 -0.20 19.05
N ALA A 43 2.42 -0.72 17.83
CA ALA A 43 1.15 -0.85 17.13
C ALA A 43 0.17 -1.79 17.86
N SER A 44 0.68 -2.90 18.40
CA SER A 44 -0.12 -3.83 19.22
C SER A 44 -0.57 -3.19 20.53
N ALA A 45 0.33 -2.51 21.24
CA ALA A 45 0.02 -1.82 22.49
C ALA A 45 -1.05 -0.73 22.31
N GLN A 46 -1.00 0.01 21.19
CA GLN A 46 -2.00 1.00 20.82
C GLN A 46 -3.27 0.41 20.17
N ARG A 47 -3.31 -0.92 19.97
CA ARG A 47 -4.41 -1.66 19.30
C ARG A 47 -4.76 -1.08 17.94
N LEU A 48 -3.76 -0.63 17.17
CA LEU A 48 -3.95 0.07 15.90
C LEU A 48 -4.77 -0.74 14.88
N ALA A 49 -4.58 -2.07 14.86
CA ALA A 49 -5.30 -2.94 13.94
C ALA A 49 -6.81 -3.01 14.17
N GLY A 50 -7.29 -2.58 15.34
CA GLY A 50 -8.72 -2.51 15.66
C GLY A 50 -9.31 -1.09 15.55
N GLN A 51 -8.52 -0.10 15.14
CA GLN A 51 -9.00 1.27 15.02
C GLN A 51 -9.86 1.45 13.76
N ARG A 52 -10.86 2.31 13.86
CA ARG A 52 -11.83 2.55 12.78
C ARG A 52 -11.15 3.05 11.52
N GLU A 53 -10.17 3.93 11.66
CA GLU A 53 -9.42 4.54 10.56
C GLU A 53 -8.63 3.48 9.79
N TRP A 54 -8.01 2.53 10.50
CA TRP A 54 -7.36 1.38 9.86
C TRP A 54 -8.38 0.59 9.04
N HIS A 55 -9.55 0.31 9.60
CA HIS A 55 -10.61 -0.41 8.90
C HIS A 55 -11.13 0.33 7.66
N ILE A 56 -11.25 1.65 7.72
CA ILE A 56 -11.66 2.48 6.58
C ILE A 56 -10.60 2.44 5.47
N LEU A 57 -9.31 2.58 5.80
CA LEU A 57 -8.20 2.51 4.83
C LEU A 57 -8.13 1.17 4.08
N LEU A 58 -8.76 0.14 4.62
CA LEU A 58 -8.79 -1.22 4.08
C LEU A 58 -10.18 -1.65 3.60
N HIS A 59 -11.18 -0.77 3.65
CA HIS A 59 -12.57 -1.08 3.31
C HIS A 59 -13.10 -2.33 4.04
N TYR A 60 -12.76 -2.49 5.32
CA TYR A 60 -13.31 -3.56 6.14
C TYR A 60 -14.75 -3.27 6.55
N GLN A 61 -15.61 -4.28 6.40
CA GLN A 61 -16.92 -4.33 7.02
C GLN A 61 -16.94 -5.35 8.16
N ALA A 62 -17.71 -5.04 9.19
CA ALA A 62 -17.96 -5.97 10.28
C ALA A 62 -18.84 -7.12 9.79
N VAL A 63 -18.44 -8.33 10.15
CA VAL A 63 -19.22 -9.56 9.96
C VAL A 63 -19.40 -10.25 11.31
N GLU A 64 -20.25 -11.27 11.41
CA GLU A 64 -20.55 -11.94 12.68
C GLU A 64 -19.31 -12.31 13.50
N ASN A 65 -18.22 -12.72 12.84
CA ASN A 65 -16.97 -13.15 13.50
C ASN A 65 -15.74 -12.34 13.05
N GLY A 66 -15.85 -11.02 12.99
CA GLY A 66 -14.71 -10.13 12.77
C GLY A 66 -14.91 -9.16 11.62
N TYR A 67 -13.95 -9.10 10.70
CA TYR A 67 -13.95 -8.14 9.61
C TYR A 67 -13.56 -8.79 8.29
N VAL A 68 -14.18 -8.34 7.20
CA VAL A 68 -13.84 -8.74 5.83
C VAL A 68 -13.76 -7.50 4.95
N SER A 69 -12.69 -7.40 4.15
CA SER A 69 -12.51 -6.27 3.24
C SER A 69 -13.34 -6.48 2.01
N GLU A 70 -14.02 -5.42 1.56
CA GLU A 70 -14.78 -5.40 0.31
C GLU A 70 -13.87 -5.43 -0.93
N VAL A 71 -12.59 -5.09 -0.80
CA VAL A 71 -11.64 -5.17 -1.92
C VAL A 71 -11.38 -6.63 -2.31
N ASP A 72 -11.54 -6.94 -3.59
CA ASP A 72 -11.32 -8.28 -4.16
C ASP A 72 -9.92 -8.48 -4.76
N ASP A 73 -9.22 -7.41 -5.11
CA ASP A 73 -7.88 -7.50 -5.68
C ASP A 73 -6.84 -7.94 -4.63
N PRO A 74 -6.20 -9.11 -4.76
CA PRO A 74 -5.21 -9.57 -3.81
C PRO A 74 -3.98 -8.66 -3.72
N ARG A 75 -3.68 -7.87 -4.76
CA ARG A 75 -2.57 -6.89 -4.76
C ARG A 75 -2.79 -5.73 -3.80
N PHE A 76 -4.02 -5.53 -3.31
CA PHE A 76 -4.34 -4.51 -2.31
C PHE A 76 -3.82 -4.85 -0.90
N PHE A 77 -3.52 -6.12 -0.65
CA PHE A 77 -3.08 -6.60 0.67
C PHE A 77 -1.59 -6.95 0.66
N ASN A 78 -0.91 -6.57 1.73
CA ASN A 78 0.48 -6.98 1.97
C ASN A 78 0.55 -8.37 2.62
N ALA A 79 -0.48 -8.77 3.36
CA ALA A 79 -0.60 -10.08 3.99
C ALA A 79 -1.43 -11.05 3.13
N PRO A 80 -1.05 -12.35 3.05
CA PRO A 80 -1.87 -13.36 2.37
C PRO A 80 -3.31 -13.48 2.90
N PHE A 81 -3.50 -13.24 4.21
CA PHE A 81 -4.82 -13.22 4.86
C PHE A 81 -5.28 -11.80 5.19
N GLY A 82 -4.73 -10.79 4.50
CA GLY A 82 -5.04 -9.39 4.78
C GLY A 82 -6.52 -9.08 4.59
N LYS A 83 -7.22 -9.74 3.67
CA LYS A 83 -8.66 -9.54 3.47
C LYS A 83 -9.53 -9.81 4.71
N THR A 84 -9.09 -10.65 5.64
CA THR A 84 -9.89 -11.06 6.81
C THR A 84 -9.16 -10.91 8.15
N ASN A 85 -7.91 -10.44 8.12
CA ASN A 85 -7.09 -10.29 9.33
C ASN A 85 -6.43 -8.90 9.36
N PRO A 86 -7.10 -7.90 9.95
CA PRO A 86 -6.58 -6.53 10.06
C PRO A 86 -5.23 -6.46 10.76
N GLN A 87 -4.97 -7.34 11.74
CA GLN A 87 -3.71 -7.39 12.48
C GLN A 87 -2.56 -7.91 11.62
N ALA A 88 -2.80 -8.98 10.84
CA ALA A 88 -1.81 -9.51 9.91
C ALA A 88 -1.48 -8.51 8.81
N GLU A 89 -2.50 -7.81 8.28
CA GLU A 89 -2.30 -6.79 7.27
C GLU A 89 -1.50 -5.59 7.79
N LEU A 90 -1.76 -5.14 9.02
CA LEU A 90 -1.00 -4.06 9.63
C LEU A 90 0.47 -4.44 9.79
N ALA A 91 0.73 -5.64 10.30
CA ALA A 91 2.09 -6.14 10.49
C ALA A 91 2.83 -6.29 9.15
N ALA A 92 2.17 -6.83 8.13
CA ALA A 92 2.73 -6.97 6.80
C ALA A 92 2.97 -5.60 6.13
N THR A 93 2.07 -4.64 6.32
CA THR A 93 2.24 -3.25 5.84
C THR A 93 3.47 -2.60 6.45
N LEU A 94 3.63 -2.67 7.77
CA LEU A 94 4.83 -2.15 8.44
C LEU A 94 6.10 -2.82 7.94
N LYS A 95 6.10 -4.16 7.78
CA LYS A 95 7.23 -4.90 7.22
C LYS A 95 7.55 -4.46 5.78
N ALA A 96 6.53 -4.24 4.95
CA ALA A 96 6.70 -3.85 3.56
C ALA A 96 7.37 -2.48 3.41
N PHE A 97 7.20 -1.56 4.38
CA PHE A 97 7.86 -0.25 4.34
C PHE A 97 9.39 -0.30 4.47
N PHE A 98 9.97 -1.42 4.92
CA PHE A 98 11.41 -1.67 4.98
C PHE A 98 11.98 -2.30 3.69
N ALA A 99 11.19 -2.37 2.61
CA ALA A 99 11.71 -2.79 1.32
C ALA A 99 12.84 -1.85 0.84
N SER A 100 13.72 -2.35 -0.03
CA SER A 100 14.72 -1.50 -0.67
C SER A 100 14.06 -0.31 -1.38
N PRO A 101 14.66 0.89 -1.33
CA PRO A 101 14.15 2.07 -2.02
C PRO A 101 13.85 1.79 -3.49
N LYS A 102 12.74 2.31 -3.98
CA LYS A 102 12.34 2.23 -5.39
C LYS A 102 11.83 3.58 -5.85
N THR A 103 12.47 4.13 -6.88
CA THR A 103 11.99 5.30 -7.63
C THR A 103 11.57 4.83 -9.01
N THR A 104 10.27 4.58 -9.19
CA THR A 104 9.69 4.17 -10.47
C THR A 104 8.33 4.82 -10.67
N ASN A 105 8.00 5.09 -11.94
CA ASN A 105 6.67 5.51 -12.36
C ASN A 105 5.77 4.31 -12.72
N ASP A 106 6.29 3.09 -12.64
CA ASP A 106 5.52 1.87 -12.85
C ASP A 106 4.55 1.64 -11.68
N VAL A 107 3.24 1.70 -11.98
CA VAL A 107 2.14 1.51 -11.03
C VAL A 107 2.30 0.23 -10.21
N GLN A 108 2.75 -0.87 -10.83
CA GLN A 108 2.79 -2.19 -10.21
C GLN A 108 4.08 -2.44 -9.41
N ASN A 109 5.07 -1.54 -9.51
CA ASN A 109 6.39 -1.75 -8.90
C ASN A 109 6.82 -0.58 -8.00
N GLN A 110 5.87 0.18 -7.47
CA GLN A 110 6.14 1.26 -6.52
C GLN A 110 6.68 0.72 -5.20
N HIS A 111 7.42 1.57 -4.48
CA HIS A 111 7.72 1.29 -3.08
C HIS A 111 6.43 1.20 -2.25
N PRO A 112 6.31 0.30 -1.26
CA PRO A 112 5.07 0.13 -0.47
C PRO A 112 4.60 1.40 0.25
N GLN A 113 5.52 2.28 0.66
CA GLN A 113 5.17 3.61 1.21
C GLN A 113 4.40 4.48 0.18
N CYS A 114 4.70 4.35 -1.11
CA CYS A 114 4.02 5.11 -2.17
C CYS A 114 2.74 4.41 -2.65
N ALA A 115 2.76 3.07 -2.78
CA ALA A 115 1.58 2.30 -3.15
C ALA A 115 0.46 2.41 -2.12
N PHE A 116 0.82 2.52 -0.83
CA PHE A 116 -0.13 2.64 0.29
C PHE A 116 0.10 3.93 1.09
N ILE A 117 0.18 5.06 0.38
CA ILE A 117 0.56 6.36 0.98
C ILE A 117 -0.32 6.79 2.16
N ALA A 118 -1.63 6.57 2.08
CA ALA A 118 -2.55 6.86 3.18
C ALA A 118 -2.27 5.99 4.41
N ARG A 119 -1.94 4.70 4.22
CA ARG A 119 -1.56 3.79 5.30
C ARG A 119 -0.23 4.21 5.93
N TYR A 120 0.75 4.63 5.10
CA TYR A 120 2.04 5.14 5.59
C TYR A 120 1.85 6.37 6.49
N HIS A 121 1.12 7.39 6.02
CA HIS A 121 0.89 8.60 6.80
C HIS A 121 0.13 8.31 8.09
N TRP A 122 -0.93 7.49 8.04
CA TRP A 122 -1.70 7.14 9.23
C TRP A 122 -0.86 6.37 10.26
N LEU A 123 -0.07 5.39 9.83
CA LEU A 123 0.83 4.66 10.74
C LEU A 123 1.91 5.58 11.31
N ASN A 124 2.48 6.49 10.51
CA ASN A 124 3.48 7.45 10.99
C ASN A 124 2.90 8.43 12.03
N GLN A 125 1.63 8.84 11.89
CA GLN A 125 0.96 9.69 12.88
C GLN A 125 0.86 9.03 14.25
N HIS A 126 0.66 7.71 14.30
CA HIS A 126 0.53 6.93 15.54
C HIS A 126 1.86 6.45 16.11
N LEU A 127 2.78 6.03 15.24
CA LEU A 127 4.02 5.36 15.63
C LEU A 127 5.23 6.28 15.62
N ARG A 128 5.12 7.47 15.00
CA ARG A 128 6.18 8.49 14.92
C ARG A 128 7.49 7.89 14.42
N PHE A 129 7.50 7.49 13.15
CA PHE A 129 8.66 6.85 12.55
C PHE A 129 9.91 7.72 12.67
N ASP A 130 11.02 7.09 13.03
CA ASP A 130 12.34 7.68 13.02
C ASP A 130 12.85 7.66 11.58
N PRO A 131 13.03 8.83 10.93
CA PRO A 131 13.41 8.89 9.52
C PRO A 131 14.82 8.36 9.25
N GLN A 132 15.67 8.19 10.27
CA GLN A 132 16.99 7.56 10.10
C GLN A 132 16.90 6.04 10.06
N ARG A 133 15.82 5.45 10.61
CA ARG A 133 15.62 3.99 10.70
C ARG A 133 14.55 3.48 9.75
N LEU A 134 13.63 4.34 9.36
CA LEU A 134 12.65 4.12 8.30
C LEU A 134 12.55 5.39 7.45
N ALA A 135 13.43 5.48 6.46
CA ALA A 135 13.51 6.67 5.61
C ALA A 135 12.20 6.85 4.80
N PRO A 136 11.61 8.06 4.82
CA PRO A 136 10.53 8.42 3.90
C PRO A 136 10.99 8.25 2.45
N GLN A 137 10.15 7.64 1.63
CA GLN A 137 10.43 7.49 0.21
C GLN A 137 9.86 8.66 -0.60
N ALA A 138 10.58 9.07 -1.65
CA ALA A 138 10.04 9.97 -2.64
C ALA A 138 9.00 9.23 -3.50
N CYS A 139 7.83 9.83 -3.67
CA CYS A 139 6.71 9.24 -4.40
C CYS A 139 6.31 10.11 -5.60
N PRO A 140 7.21 10.33 -6.59
CA PRO A 140 7.04 11.33 -7.63
C PRO A 140 5.73 11.14 -8.42
N ARG A 141 5.35 9.90 -8.73
CA ARG A 141 4.06 9.61 -9.38
C ARG A 141 2.85 10.12 -8.58
N PHE A 142 2.87 9.97 -7.26
CA PHE A 142 1.80 10.49 -6.41
C PHE A 142 1.88 12.02 -6.33
N ASP A 143 3.08 12.56 -6.14
CA ASP A 143 3.31 14.00 -6.02
C ASP A 143 2.86 14.74 -7.28
N ASP A 144 3.23 14.23 -8.47
CA ASP A 144 2.82 14.74 -9.77
C ASP A 144 1.30 14.65 -9.95
N TRP A 145 0.70 13.50 -9.64
CA TRP A 145 -0.74 13.31 -9.71
C TRP A 145 -1.51 14.25 -8.78
N LEU A 146 -1.04 14.45 -7.55
CA LEU A 146 -1.65 15.37 -6.60
C LEU A 146 -1.48 16.83 -7.04
N ALA A 147 -0.34 17.17 -7.61
CA ALA A 147 -0.05 18.50 -8.15
C ALA A 147 -0.87 18.82 -9.41
N GLU A 148 -1.23 17.83 -10.22
CA GLU A 148 -2.19 17.98 -11.32
C GLU A 148 -3.62 18.13 -10.80
N LEU A 149 -4.00 17.35 -9.80
CA LEU A 149 -5.33 17.36 -9.21
C LEU A 149 -5.68 18.70 -8.53
N GLN A 150 -4.69 19.38 -7.94
CA GLN A 150 -4.81 20.66 -7.22
C GLN A 150 -6.06 20.77 -6.32
N PRO A 151 -6.31 19.81 -5.41
CA PRO A 151 -7.55 19.75 -4.66
C PRO A 151 -7.65 20.92 -3.66
N ALA A 152 -8.72 21.71 -3.79
CA ALA A 152 -9.08 22.79 -2.87
C ALA A 152 -10.36 22.50 -2.08
N GLY A 153 -11.23 21.63 -2.60
CA GLY A 153 -12.48 21.24 -1.93
C GLY A 153 -13.05 19.92 -2.44
N LEU A 154 -13.97 19.35 -1.66
CA LEU A 154 -14.75 18.17 -2.03
C LEU A 154 -16.23 18.51 -2.02
N SER A 155 -16.91 18.23 -3.13
CA SER A 155 -18.34 18.42 -3.30
C SER A 155 -19.02 17.08 -3.50
N LEU A 156 -20.03 16.78 -2.68
CA LEU A 156 -20.92 15.65 -2.90
C LEU A 156 -22.07 16.09 -3.80
N ILE A 157 -22.14 15.55 -5.01
CA ILE A 157 -23.15 15.92 -6.01
C ILE A 157 -24.30 14.91 -6.01
N PHE A 158 -25.53 15.42 -5.93
CA PHE A 158 -26.76 14.65 -6.10
C PHE A 158 -27.35 14.97 -7.48
N PRO A 159 -27.28 14.05 -8.45
CA PRO A 159 -27.90 14.27 -9.75
C PRO A 159 -29.43 14.29 -9.59
N ALA A 160 -30.10 15.26 -10.22
CA ALA A 160 -31.55 15.24 -10.36
C ALA A 160 -31.94 14.02 -11.21
N ALA A 161 -32.76 13.14 -10.66
CA ALA A 161 -33.13 11.86 -11.27
C ALA A 161 -33.65 12.04 -12.70
N TYR A 162 -32.82 11.73 -13.68
CA TYR A 162 -33.25 11.67 -15.08
C TYR A 162 -33.85 10.29 -15.34
N LEU A 163 -35.19 10.20 -15.24
CA LEU A 163 -35.97 8.97 -15.40
C LEU A 163 -35.77 8.24 -16.73
N ASN A 164 -35.25 8.93 -17.74
CA ASN A 164 -35.04 8.36 -19.07
C ASN A 164 -33.73 7.57 -19.22
N ASN A 165 -32.89 7.47 -18.18
CA ASN A 165 -31.70 6.62 -18.18
C ASN A 165 -31.44 6.02 -16.78
N PRO A 166 -31.91 4.78 -16.50
CA PRO A 166 -31.81 4.15 -15.18
C PRO A 166 -30.37 4.01 -14.66
N SER A 167 -29.41 3.79 -15.57
CA SER A 167 -27.98 3.68 -15.22
C SER A 167 -27.41 4.99 -14.67
N SER A 168 -27.96 6.13 -15.10
CA SER A 168 -27.64 7.47 -14.60
C SER A 168 -28.42 7.82 -13.33
N MET A 169 -29.63 7.26 -13.18
CA MET A 169 -30.58 7.56 -12.10
C MET A 169 -30.19 6.95 -10.74
N PHE A 170 -29.49 5.81 -10.74
CA PHE A 170 -29.10 5.08 -9.53
C PHE A 170 -27.58 4.98 -9.31
N GLY A 171 -26.77 5.51 -10.24
CA GLY A 171 -25.40 5.04 -10.41
C GLY A 171 -24.30 5.75 -9.65
N HIS A 172 -24.40 7.07 -9.37
CA HIS A 172 -23.19 7.82 -9.03
C HIS A 172 -23.41 8.80 -7.88
N THR A 173 -23.00 8.40 -6.67
CA THR A 173 -22.49 9.34 -5.67
C THR A 173 -21.26 10.00 -6.28
N LEU A 174 -21.45 11.18 -6.86
CA LEU A 174 -20.40 11.86 -7.60
C LEU A 174 -19.67 12.79 -6.64
N LEU A 175 -18.57 12.29 -6.07
CA LEU A 175 -17.64 13.12 -5.31
C LEU A 175 -16.80 13.88 -6.33
N ARG A 176 -17.02 15.20 -6.42
CA ARG A 176 -16.23 16.08 -7.26
C ARG A 176 -15.11 16.71 -6.44
N ILE A 177 -13.91 16.72 -7.00
CA ILE A 177 -12.71 17.32 -6.45
C ILE A 177 -12.55 18.69 -7.11
N ASP A 178 -12.87 19.73 -6.35
CA ASP A 178 -12.82 21.12 -6.82
C ASP A 178 -11.39 21.66 -6.73
N GLN A 179 -10.96 22.38 -7.78
CA GLN A 179 -9.66 23.06 -7.81
C GLN A 179 -9.77 24.51 -7.32
N ALA A 180 -8.64 25.06 -6.86
CA ALA A 180 -8.55 26.47 -6.56
C ALA A 180 -8.86 27.33 -7.80
N ASN A 181 -9.51 28.47 -7.60
CA ASN A 181 -9.86 29.44 -8.65
C ASN A 181 -10.84 28.95 -9.74
N GLN A 182 -11.59 27.87 -9.50
CA GLN A 182 -12.67 27.48 -10.41
C GLN A 182 -13.90 28.38 -10.26
N THR A 183 -14.47 28.78 -11.41
CA THR A 183 -15.76 29.45 -11.52
C THR A 183 -16.87 28.44 -11.80
N GLU A 184 -18.14 28.85 -11.68
CA GLU A 184 -19.28 28.01 -12.07
C GLU A 184 -19.17 27.44 -13.49
N LYS A 185 -18.57 28.19 -14.43
CA LYS A 185 -18.38 27.74 -15.82
C LYS A 185 -17.23 26.75 -15.99
N THR A 186 -16.18 26.86 -15.18
CA THR A 186 -14.98 25.99 -15.29
C THR A 186 -15.06 24.77 -14.37
N ARG A 187 -16.01 24.74 -13.45
CA ARG A 187 -16.28 23.63 -12.52
C ARG A 187 -16.61 22.31 -13.24
N ILE A 188 -17.07 22.38 -14.49
CA ILE A 188 -17.27 21.21 -15.36
C ILE A 188 -15.95 20.48 -15.69
N LEU A 189 -14.81 21.16 -15.57
CA LEU A 189 -13.47 20.62 -15.83
C LEU A 189 -12.83 20.02 -14.57
N ALA A 190 -13.54 19.98 -13.45
CA ALA A 190 -13.07 19.33 -12.24
C ALA A 190 -12.94 17.81 -12.43
N TYR A 191 -12.31 17.15 -11.46
CA TYR A 191 -12.23 15.69 -11.43
C TYR A 191 -13.37 15.11 -10.60
N ALA A 192 -13.85 13.94 -11.01
CA ALA A 192 -14.87 13.17 -10.31
C ALA A 192 -14.31 11.82 -9.86
N LEU A 193 -14.51 11.47 -8.60
CA LEU A 193 -14.33 10.13 -8.09
C LEU A 193 -15.60 9.33 -8.34
N ASN A 194 -15.48 8.23 -9.07
CA ASN A 194 -16.57 7.35 -9.44
C ASN A 194 -16.31 5.92 -8.94
N TYR A 195 -17.37 5.19 -8.63
CA TYR A 195 -17.35 3.75 -8.45
C TYR A 195 -18.41 3.15 -9.36
N ALA A 196 -17.99 2.34 -10.33
CA ALA A 196 -18.90 1.79 -11.34
C ALA A 196 -18.50 0.39 -11.78
N ALA A 197 -19.48 -0.34 -12.32
CA ALA A 197 -19.24 -1.62 -12.98
C ALA A 197 -18.44 -1.43 -14.27
N ALA A 198 -17.33 -2.16 -14.41
CA ALA A 198 -16.55 -2.20 -15.65
C ALA A 198 -16.98 -3.39 -16.52
N THR A 199 -17.34 -3.11 -17.78
CA THR A 199 -17.83 -4.13 -18.72
C THR A 199 -17.61 -3.70 -20.16
N ASP A 200 -17.13 -4.62 -20.99
CA ASP A 200 -17.12 -4.52 -22.46
C ASP A 200 -18.17 -5.46 -23.09
N GLU A 201 -19.11 -5.97 -22.28
CA GLU A 201 -20.11 -6.95 -22.69
C GLU A 201 -21.08 -6.37 -23.73
N THR A 202 -21.24 -7.08 -24.85
CA THR A 202 -22.11 -6.67 -25.96
C THR A 202 -23.41 -7.49 -26.01
N ASN A 203 -23.47 -8.62 -25.29
CA ASN A 203 -24.67 -9.43 -25.20
C ASN A 203 -25.65 -8.84 -24.16
N GLY A 204 -26.80 -8.33 -24.63
CA GLY A 204 -27.81 -7.66 -23.79
C GLY A 204 -28.41 -8.54 -22.68
N LEU A 205 -28.52 -9.86 -22.88
CA LEU A 205 -29.04 -10.76 -21.85
C LEU A 205 -28.02 -10.98 -20.74
N VAL A 206 -26.76 -11.23 -21.11
CA VAL A 206 -25.66 -11.36 -20.13
C VAL A 206 -25.48 -10.06 -19.37
N PHE A 207 -25.57 -8.93 -20.07
CA PHE A 207 -25.55 -7.60 -19.47
C PHE A 207 -26.63 -7.40 -18.42
N ALA A 208 -27.88 -7.71 -18.76
CA ALA A 208 -29.00 -7.58 -17.81
C ALA A 208 -28.81 -8.49 -16.59
N VAL A 209 -28.45 -9.76 -16.79
CA VAL A 209 -28.29 -10.72 -15.69
C VAL A 209 -27.15 -10.29 -14.77
N LYS A 210 -25.95 -10.03 -15.30
CA LYS A 210 -24.80 -9.60 -14.50
C LYS A 210 -25.01 -8.23 -13.85
N GLY A 211 -25.73 -7.33 -14.51
CA GLY A 211 -26.09 -6.02 -13.96
C GLY A 211 -26.98 -6.14 -12.72
N ILE A 212 -27.95 -7.06 -12.72
CA ILE A 212 -28.86 -7.27 -11.59
C ILE A 212 -28.19 -8.08 -10.47
N THR A 213 -27.35 -9.06 -10.80
CA THR A 213 -26.73 -9.95 -9.81
C THR A 213 -25.41 -9.44 -9.26
N GLY A 214 -24.89 -8.31 -9.76
CA GLY A 214 -23.59 -7.76 -9.34
C GLY A 214 -22.40 -8.54 -9.91
N GLY A 215 -22.55 -9.21 -11.04
CA GLY A 215 -21.52 -10.05 -11.67
C GLY A 215 -20.41 -9.28 -12.40
N TYR A 216 -20.40 -7.95 -12.30
CA TYR A 216 -19.37 -7.10 -12.91
C TYR A 216 -18.39 -6.56 -11.87
N PRO A 217 -17.09 -6.50 -12.18
CA PRO A 217 -16.11 -5.89 -11.28
C PRO A 217 -16.45 -4.41 -11.09
N GLY A 218 -16.61 -3.99 -9.83
CA GLY A 218 -16.72 -2.59 -9.46
C GLY A 218 -15.33 -1.98 -9.35
N LEU A 219 -15.10 -0.86 -10.03
CA LEU A 219 -13.81 -0.16 -10.03
C LEU A 219 -13.99 1.28 -9.59
N PHE A 220 -13.04 1.76 -8.79
CA PHE A 220 -12.87 3.20 -8.54
C PHE A 220 -12.10 3.83 -9.71
N SER A 221 -12.59 4.97 -10.19
CA SER A 221 -11.91 5.76 -11.19
C SER A 221 -11.96 7.25 -10.85
N ILE A 222 -10.93 7.98 -11.28
CA ILE A 222 -10.91 9.43 -11.27
C ILE A 222 -10.95 9.88 -12.73
N MET A 223 -12.00 10.59 -13.10
CA MET A 223 -12.27 10.99 -14.48
C MET A 223 -12.62 12.47 -14.54
N PRO A 224 -12.49 13.14 -15.69
CA PRO A 224 -13.08 14.46 -15.87
C PRO A 224 -14.58 14.44 -15.54
N TYR A 225 -15.10 15.53 -14.96
CA TYR A 225 -16.47 15.61 -14.46
C TYR A 225 -17.55 15.71 -15.56
N TYR A 226 -17.18 15.92 -16.82
CA TYR A 226 -18.09 16.20 -17.95
C TYR A 226 -18.47 14.97 -18.78
#